data_AF-A0A497MZ83-F1
#
_entry.id   AF-A0A497MZ83-F1
#
_cell.length_a   1.000
_cell.length_b   1.000
_cell.length_c   1.000
_cell.angle_alpha   90.00
_cell.angle_beta   90.00
_cell.angle_gamma   90.00
#
_symmetry.space_group_name_H-M   'P 1'
#
loop_
_entity.id
_entity.type
_entity.pdbx_description
1 polymer ?
#
loop_
_entity_poly.entity_id
_entity_poly.type
_entity_poly.pdbx_seq_one_letter_code
_entity_poly.pdbx_strand_id
1 'polypeptide(L)'
;MRFERKILTIFSILAVILVAGYLFIQLQTYPVKAVEEEEIEEETLTVTGIGFAKSMPSIVKIRFSVVTEDISVEDAVRRNAEKMCNAIEA
;
A
#
# COMPACT_ATOMS: atom_id res chain seq x y z
N MET A 1 -31.23 -20.77 -79.18
CA MET A 1 -30.16 -19.73 -79.23
C MET A 1 -30.44 -18.39 -78.52
N ARG A 2 -31.62 -17.72 -78.61
CA ARG A 2 -31.86 -16.44 -77.87
C ARG A 2 -32.32 -16.66 -76.42
N PHE A 3 -33.03 -17.75 -76.14
CA PHE A 3 -33.55 -18.09 -74.80
C PHE A 3 -32.46 -18.62 -73.85
N GLU A 4 -31.60 -19.52 -74.35
CA GLU A 4 -30.47 -20.07 -73.59
C GLU A 4 -29.46 -19.00 -73.18
N ARG A 5 -29.21 -17.99 -74.03
CA ARG A 5 -28.35 -16.86 -73.70
C ARG A 5 -28.91 -16.02 -72.55
N LYS A 6 -30.23 -15.82 -72.48
CA LYS A 6 -30.86 -15.08 -71.37
C LYS A 6 -30.73 -15.85 -70.04
N ILE A 7 -30.90 -17.16 -70.07
CA ILE A 7 -30.73 -18.02 -68.88
C ILE A 7 -29.28 -17.96 -68.40
N LEU A 8 -28.30 -18.07 -69.30
CA LEU A 8 -26.89 -18.01 -68.95
C LEU A 8 -26.52 -16.66 -68.29
N THR A 9 -27.05 -15.55 -68.79
CA THR A 9 -26.84 -14.22 -68.22
C THR A 9 -27.44 -14.08 -66.82
N ILE A 10 -28.61 -14.68 -66.57
CA ILE A 10 -29.23 -14.66 -65.24
C ILE A 10 -28.35 -15.43 -64.24
N PHE A 11 -27.85 -16.61 -64.62
CA PHE A 11 -26.94 -17.39 -63.77
C PHE A 11 -25.62 -16.66 -63.50
N SER A 12 -25.05 -15.97 -64.49
CA SER A 12 -23.81 -15.21 -64.28
C SER A 12 -24.02 -14.04 -63.30
N ILE A 13 -25.15 -13.34 -63.39
CA ILE A 13 -25.48 -12.25 -62.46
C ILE A 13 -25.68 -12.81 -61.04
N LEU A 14 -26.38 -13.93 -60.90
CA LEU A 14 -26.62 -14.57 -59.61
C LEU A 14 -25.30 -14.99 -58.94
N ALA A 15 -24.36 -15.53 -59.72
CA ALA A 15 -23.05 -15.93 -59.23
C ALA A 15 -22.22 -14.73 -58.72
N VAL A 16 -22.26 -13.59 -59.43
CA VAL A 16 -21.56 -12.37 -59.01
C VAL A 16 -22.13 -11.83 -57.69
N ILE A 17 -23.46 -11.84 -57.52
CA ILE A 17 -24.12 -11.40 -56.29
C ILE A 17 -23.71 -12.28 -55.10
N LEU A 18 -23.67 -13.61 -55.29
CA LEU A 18 -23.24 -14.57 -54.27
C LEU A 18 -21.80 -14.34 -53.81
N VAL A 19 -20.88 -14.13 -54.75
CA VAL A 19 -19.46 -13.88 -54.44
C VAL A 19 -19.28 -12.54 -53.72
N ALA A 20 -19.96 -11.49 -54.18
CA ALA A 20 -19.91 -10.18 -53.53
C ALA A 20 -20.45 -10.23 -52.09
N GLY A 21 -21.56 -10.96 -51.87
CA GLY A 21 -22.13 -11.17 -50.53
C GLY A 21 -21.18 -11.92 -49.60
N TYR A 22 -20.53 -12.98 -50.09
CA TYR A 22 -19.55 -13.75 -49.31
C TYR A 22 -18.34 -12.89 -48.87
N LEU A 23 -17.78 -12.09 -49.79
CA LEU A 23 -16.65 -11.21 -49.49
C LEU A 23 -17.01 -10.11 -48.50
N PHE A 24 -18.22 -9.56 -48.58
CA PHE A 24 -18.70 -8.53 -47.66
C PHE A 24 -18.80 -9.06 -46.21
N ILE A 25 -19.32 -10.29 -46.04
CA ILE A 25 -19.40 -10.93 -44.72
C ILE A 25 -18.00 -11.16 -44.14
N GLN A 26 -17.07 -11.70 -44.95
CA GLN A 26 -15.68 -11.93 -44.51
C GLN A 26 -14.99 -10.63 -44.06
N LEU A 27 -15.24 -9.52 -44.75
CA LEU A 27 -14.68 -8.21 -44.40
C LEU A 27 -15.18 -7.73 -43.02
N GLN A 28 -16.45 -8.00 -42.67
CA GLN A 28 -17.01 -7.65 -41.37
C GLN A 28 -16.58 -8.59 -40.24
N THR A 29 -16.18 -9.81 -40.55
CA THR A 29 -15.77 -10.81 -39.56
C THR A 29 -14.26 -10.89 -39.35
N TYR A 30 -13.44 -10.03 -39.97
CA TYR A 30 -12.04 -9.94 -39.58
C TYR A 30 -11.97 -9.56 -38.11
N PRO A 31 -11.49 -10.45 -37.22
CA PRO A 31 -11.29 -10.07 -35.84
C PRO A 31 -10.21 -9.00 -35.84
N VAL A 32 -10.57 -7.81 -35.37
CA VAL A 32 -9.59 -6.83 -34.90
C VAL A 32 -8.70 -7.61 -33.95
N LYS A 33 -7.42 -7.81 -34.32
CA LYS A 33 -6.45 -8.40 -33.39
C LYS A 33 -6.53 -7.55 -32.13
N ALA A 34 -7.01 -8.14 -31.04
CA ALA A 34 -6.94 -7.51 -29.74
C ALA A 34 -5.47 -7.10 -29.57
N VAL A 35 -5.24 -5.80 -29.40
CA VAL A 35 -3.95 -5.32 -28.93
C VAL A 35 -3.82 -5.96 -27.55
N GLU A 36 -2.90 -6.91 -27.41
CA GLU A 36 -2.48 -7.38 -26.09
C GLU A 36 -1.97 -6.13 -25.38
N GLU A 37 -2.73 -5.65 -24.40
CA GLU A 37 -2.24 -4.64 -23.47
C GLU A 37 -1.01 -5.26 -22.82
N GLU A 38 0.18 -4.81 -23.22
CA GLU A 38 1.41 -5.11 -22.49
C GLU A 38 1.16 -4.63 -21.05
N GLU A 39 0.92 -5.56 -20.13
CA GLU A 39 0.97 -5.29 -18.69
C GLU A 39 2.35 -4.69 -18.40
N ILE A 40 2.40 -3.37 -18.21
CA ILE A 40 3.60 -2.72 -17.68
C ILE A 40 3.70 -3.15 -16.23
N GLU A 41 4.43 -4.23 -15.99
CA GLU A 41 4.74 -4.73 -14.65
C GLU A 41 5.54 -3.63 -13.92
N GLU A 42 4.90 -2.88 -13.03
CA GLU A 42 5.56 -1.82 -12.26
C GLU A 42 6.58 -2.45 -11.30
N GLU A 43 7.87 -2.36 -11.63
CA GLU A 43 8.95 -2.76 -10.74
C GLU A 43 8.98 -1.84 -9.50
N THR A 44 8.45 -2.32 -8.38
CA THR A 44 8.46 -1.58 -7.11
C THR A 44 9.60 -2.04 -6.20
N LEU A 45 10.38 -1.08 -5.70
CA LEU A 45 11.44 -1.34 -4.73
C LEU A 45 10.88 -1.23 -3.31
N THR A 46 10.72 -2.37 -2.62
CA THR A 46 10.36 -2.36 -1.20
C THR A 46 11.60 -2.10 -0.35
N VAL A 47 11.61 -0.98 0.39
CA VAL A 47 12.71 -0.61 1.28
C VAL A 47 12.25 -0.69 2.73
N THR A 48 12.97 -1.48 3.53
CA THR A 48 12.72 -1.61 4.96
C THR A 48 13.90 -1.01 5.72
N GLY A 49 13.65 0.07 6.45
CA GLY A 49 14.61 0.66 7.37
C GLY A 49 14.41 0.14 8.79
N ILE A 50 15.45 -0.43 9.40
CA ILE A 50 15.43 -0.81 10.81
C ILE A 50 16.39 0.12 11.56
N GLY A 51 15.84 0.93 12.46
CA GLY A 51 16.61 1.82 13.33
C GLY A 51 16.80 1.21 14.71
N PHE A 52 18.03 1.27 15.22
CA PHE A 52 18.34 0.93 16.61
C PHE A 52 18.83 2.17 17.34
N ALA A 53 18.16 2.50 18.45
CA ALA A 53 18.58 3.56 19.35
C ALA A 53 18.95 2.96 20.70
N LYS A 54 20.15 3.26 21.18
CA LYS A 54 20.60 2.95 22.54
C LYS A 54 20.89 4.26 23.23
N SER A 55 20.27 4.49 24.37
CA SER A 55 20.56 5.65 25.22
C SER A 55 21.02 5.18 26.59
N MET A 56 21.86 6.01 27.22
CA MET A 56 22.25 5.84 28.61
C MET A 56 21.53 6.94 29.38
N PRO A 57 20.80 6.63 30.46
CA PRO A 57 20.09 7.64 31.24
C PRO A 57 21.10 8.62 31.84
N SER A 58 20.97 9.88 31.49
CA SER A 58 21.85 10.96 31.95
C SER A 58 21.43 11.53 33.32
N ILE A 59 20.24 11.19 33.79
CA ILE A 59 19.65 11.72 35.02
C ILE A 59 19.04 10.57 35.82
N VAL A 60 19.33 10.53 37.11
CA VAL A 60 18.68 9.64 38.07
C VAL A 60 17.88 10.49 39.06
N LYS A 61 16.61 10.16 39.25
CA LYS A 61 15.73 10.81 40.23
C LYS A 61 15.62 9.93 41.46
N ILE A 62 16.33 10.29 42.53
CA ILE A 62 16.27 9.58 43.81
C ILE A 62 15.30 10.33 44.73
N ARG A 63 14.39 9.60 45.37
CA ARG A 63 13.52 10.12 46.43
C ARG A 63 13.84 9.35 47.71
N PHE A 64 14.11 10.07 48.79
CA PHE A 64 14.24 9.51 50.12
C PHE A 64 13.51 10.39 51.13
N SER A 65 13.28 9.86 52.31
CA SER A 65 12.56 10.55 53.38
C SER A 65 13.15 10.15 54.72
N VAL A 66 13.26 11.12 55.62
CA VAL A 66 13.72 10.92 56.99
C VAL A 66 12.50 10.98 57.90
N VAL A 67 12.29 9.92 58.68
CA VAL A 67 11.20 9.82 59.67
C VAL A 67 11.82 9.82 61.06
N THR A 68 11.28 10.65 61.95
CA THR A 68 11.78 10.80 63.31
C THR A 68 10.62 10.79 64.29
N GLU A 69 10.78 10.03 65.36
CA GLU A 69 9.80 9.91 66.44
C GLU A 69 10.30 10.65 67.68
N ASP A 70 9.37 11.25 68.44
CA ASP A 70 9.62 11.87 69.73
C ASP A 70 8.35 11.96 70.58
N ILE A 71 8.52 12.29 71.85
CA ILE A 71 7.44 12.48 72.82
C ILE A 71 6.63 13.75 72.50
N SER A 72 7.29 14.81 72.02
CA SER A 72 6.66 16.07 71.58
C SER A 72 6.74 16.24 70.07
N VAL A 73 5.69 16.78 69.46
CA VAL A 73 5.68 17.14 68.03
C VAL A 73 6.79 18.14 67.70
N GLU A 74 7.03 19.11 68.57
CA GLU A 74 8.02 20.16 68.37
C GLU A 74 9.44 19.58 68.32
N ASP A 75 9.76 18.66 69.24
CA ASP A 75 11.05 18.00 69.26
C ASP A 75 11.20 16.99 68.11
N ALA A 76 10.12 16.30 67.72
CA ALA A 76 10.12 15.42 66.54
C ALA A 76 10.46 16.20 65.27
N VAL A 77 9.86 17.39 65.07
CA VAL A 77 10.15 18.27 63.92
C VAL A 77 11.58 18.77 63.96
N ARG A 78 12.04 19.27 65.13
CA ARG A 78 13.40 19.78 65.30
C ARG A 78 14.44 18.70 64.99
N ARG A 79 14.32 17.51 65.58
CA ARG A 79 15.24 16.40 65.35
C ARG A 79 15.16 15.85 63.93
N ASN A 80 13.97 15.87 63.30
CA ASN A 80 13.84 15.49 61.90
C ASN A 80 14.62 16.44 61.00
N ALA A 81 14.49 17.76 61.22
CA ALA A 81 15.24 18.76 60.47
C ALA A 81 16.75 18.56 60.60
N GLU A 82 17.26 18.35 61.83
CA GLU A 82 18.67 18.05 62.09
C GLU A 82 19.14 16.79 61.34
N LYS A 83 18.35 15.70 61.39
CA LYS A 83 18.68 14.45 60.68
C LYS A 83 18.61 14.59 59.16
N MET A 84 17.66 15.37 58.64
CA MET A 84 17.56 15.64 57.21
C MET A 84 18.76 16.45 56.72
N CYS A 85 19.22 17.46 57.47
CA CYS A 85 20.44 18.20 57.15
C CYS A 85 21.65 17.25 57.09
N ASN A 86 21.83 16.41 58.11
CA ASN A 86 22.92 15.43 58.11
C ASN A 86 22.83 14.45 56.93
N ALA A 87 21.63 14.04 56.52
CA ALA A 87 21.43 13.14 55.38
C ALA A 87 21.72 13.79 54.02
N ILE A 88 21.69 15.13 53.94
CA ILE A 88 22.03 15.90 52.73
C ILE A 88 23.54 16.18 52.69
N GLU A 89 24.17 16.39 53.85
CA GLU A 89 25.58 16.77 53.95
C GLU A 89 26.56 15.58 54.00
N ALA A 90 26.09 14.39 54.39
CA ALA A 90 26.89 13.14 54.43
C ALA A 90 27.22 12.60 53.02
#